data_AF-A0A452ZGK3-F1
#
_entry.id   AF-A0A452ZGK3-F1
#
_cell.length_a   1.000
_cell.length_b   1.000
_cell.length_c   1.000
_cell.angle_alpha   90.00
_cell.angle_beta   90.00
_cell.angle_gamma   90.00
#
_symmetry.space_group_name_H-M   'P 1'
#
loop_
_entity.id
_entity.type
_entity.pdbx_description
1 polymer ?
#
loop_
_entity_poly.entity_id
_entity_poly.type
_entity_poly.pdbx_seq_one_letter_code
_entity_poly.pdbx_strand_id
1 'polypeptide(L)'
;MASHQLLLFQLLLLLSSASHARDTISPGQPLRGNDTLVSPGAGSYVLGFFTPPGSNNTYVGLWYAKVPVRTVVWVANRADPVPGPVERNARATLSVSADCTLSVADANSTVVWSAPPAPGAGAGRCTARLLDSGNLVVSDASGHVAWQGFDHPTDTLIPGMRVGMDFGTGANMTLTAWTSPSDPSPGPVVAVMDTTGDPEVFIWNGAEKVWRSGPWDGLQFTGVPDTATYMGFNFSFVNSAKEVSYSFQVANSSIVSRLTLNSTGAAGGLLQRWTWVWAAGAWNMYWYAPKDQCDAVNQCGPNGVCDPNSLPVCECLRGFAPRSPEAWALRDNRGGCARATPLDCGNGTDGFALMAHAKVPDTTAAVVDYRAGLAECAQRCQRNCSCTAYANANLSGAPGHRGCVMWGGALEDLRVFPNFGQDLYVRLAAADLDAAPSKSEKKAHVIIAVAVSICALAAIIALVGFFWWRRKRTRARQSGAPSKWSGVLHSRTLTSEGTSHGADLDLPIYDLETIAEATQGFSADNKLGEGGYGPVYKVLKFQKQFISSFEASGNRHFRSCKEV
;
A
#
# COMPACT_ATOMS: atom_id res chain seq x y z
N MET A 1 24.42 65.93 6.39
CA MET A 1 23.37 64.88 6.45
C MET A 1 22.97 64.32 5.08
N ALA A 2 22.81 65.14 4.03
CA ALA A 2 22.43 64.65 2.69
C ALA A 2 23.44 63.69 2.02
N SER A 3 24.75 63.88 2.21
CA SER A 3 25.79 63.02 1.62
C SER A 3 25.78 61.58 2.18
N HIS A 4 25.51 61.41 3.47
CA HIS A 4 25.40 60.08 4.08
C HIS A 4 24.17 59.29 3.63
N GLN A 5 23.06 59.98 3.31
CA GLN A 5 21.87 59.32 2.80
C GLN A 5 22.03 58.89 1.33
N LEU A 6 22.77 59.64 0.53
CA LEU A 6 23.11 59.26 -0.85
C LEU A 6 24.01 58.01 -0.87
N LEU A 7 25.01 57.95 0.02
CA LEU A 7 25.90 56.81 0.15
C LEU A 7 25.15 55.56 0.63
N LEU A 8 24.21 55.71 1.58
CA LEU A 8 23.38 54.62 2.07
C LEU A 8 22.46 54.08 0.96
N PHE A 9 21.87 54.98 0.16
CA PHE A 9 21.00 54.62 -0.96
C PHE A 9 21.78 53.90 -2.08
N GLN A 10 23.02 54.33 -2.36
CA GLN A 10 23.92 53.63 -3.28
C GLN A 10 24.38 52.26 -2.74
N LEU A 11 24.60 52.14 -1.42
CA LEU A 11 24.91 50.86 -0.78
C LEU A 11 23.70 49.89 -0.82
N LEU A 12 22.48 50.41 -0.62
CA LEU A 12 21.21 49.67 -0.74
C LEU A 12 20.91 49.26 -2.20
N LEU A 13 21.35 50.04 -3.19
CA LEU A 13 21.28 49.68 -4.61
C LEU A 13 22.35 48.66 -5.04
N LEU A 14 23.49 48.60 -4.34
CA LEU A 14 24.51 47.55 -4.52
C LEU A 14 24.10 46.23 -3.83
N LEU A 15 23.36 46.31 -2.72
CA LEU A 15 22.78 45.17 -2.00
C LEU A 15 21.53 44.57 -2.69
N SER A 16 20.94 45.26 -3.66
CA SER A 16 19.74 44.81 -4.40
C SER A 16 20.05 44.16 -5.75
N SER A 17 21.30 43.72 -5.96
CA SER A 17 21.54 42.63 -6.90
C SER A 17 20.79 41.41 -6.36
N ALA A 18 19.56 41.18 -6.82
CA ALA A 18 18.82 39.98 -6.50
C ALA A 18 19.74 38.80 -6.83
N SER A 19 20.27 38.15 -5.78
CA SER A 19 21.09 36.95 -5.93
C SER A 19 20.15 35.86 -6.43
N HIS A 20 19.94 35.81 -7.74
CA HIS A 20 19.21 34.73 -8.36
C HIS A 20 19.97 33.45 -8.07
N ALA A 21 19.29 32.51 -7.44
CA ALA A 21 19.86 31.19 -7.21
C ALA A 21 20.23 30.59 -8.57
N ARG A 22 21.44 30.04 -8.65
CA ARG A 22 22.01 29.49 -9.88
C ARG A 22 21.15 28.31 -10.36
N ASP A 23 20.65 28.35 -11.59
CA ASP A 23 19.84 27.28 -12.20
C ASP A 23 20.58 26.54 -13.33
N THR A 24 21.76 27.03 -13.72
CA THR A 24 22.48 26.62 -14.93
C THR A 24 23.94 26.25 -14.67
N ILE A 25 24.43 25.22 -15.37
CA ILE A 25 25.82 24.78 -15.49
C ILE A 25 26.26 25.00 -16.93
N SER A 26 27.41 25.66 -17.09
CA SER A 26 28.02 25.94 -18.39
C SER A 26 29.42 25.31 -18.45
N PRO A 27 29.96 25.05 -19.65
CA PRO A 27 31.32 24.54 -19.82
C PRO A 27 32.33 25.44 -19.10
N GLY A 28 33.22 24.81 -18.31
CA GLY A 28 34.20 25.52 -17.47
C GLY A 28 33.65 26.09 -16.15
N GLN A 29 32.35 26.00 -15.92
CA GLN A 29 31.68 26.43 -14.69
C GLN A 29 30.89 25.25 -14.09
N PRO A 30 31.56 24.25 -13.49
CA PRO A 30 30.87 23.12 -12.88
C PRO A 30 30.04 23.53 -11.65
N LEU A 31 29.15 22.64 -11.22
CA LEU A 31 28.59 22.64 -9.88
C LEU A 31 29.51 21.84 -8.96
N ARG A 32 30.01 22.42 -7.87
CA ARG A 32 30.90 21.75 -6.91
C ARG A 32 30.11 21.05 -5.80
N GLY A 33 30.77 20.17 -5.06
CA GLY A 33 30.17 19.37 -3.98
C GLY A 33 29.45 20.16 -2.88
N ASN A 34 29.84 21.41 -2.65
CA ASN A 34 29.23 22.31 -1.66
C ASN A 34 28.21 23.29 -2.27
N ASP A 35 28.03 23.27 -3.58
CA ASP A 35 27.12 24.15 -4.30
C ASP A 35 25.80 23.43 -4.61
N THR A 36 24.75 24.21 -4.92
CA THR A 36 23.47 23.67 -5.39
C THR A 36 22.96 24.47 -6.59
N LEU A 37 22.16 23.82 -7.44
CA LEU A 37 21.26 24.49 -8.36
C LEU A 37 19.87 24.58 -7.75
N VAL A 38 19.18 25.69 -7.99
CA VAL A 38 17.78 25.85 -7.60
C VAL A 38 16.97 26.10 -8.86
N SER A 39 15.84 25.42 -9.00
CA SER A 39 14.94 25.64 -10.14
C SER A 39 14.51 27.11 -10.18
N PRO A 40 14.28 27.70 -11.37
CA PRO A 40 13.79 29.07 -11.48
C PRO A 40 12.39 29.28 -10.84
N GLY A 41 11.89 30.52 -11.00
CA GLY A 41 10.54 30.89 -10.58
C GLY A 41 10.30 30.73 -9.09
N ALA A 42 9.50 29.72 -8.72
CA ALA A 42 9.12 29.47 -7.34
C ALA A 42 10.20 28.78 -6.49
N GLY A 43 11.31 28.34 -7.10
CA GLY A 43 12.38 27.62 -6.41
C GLY A 43 11.86 26.33 -5.78
N SER A 44 11.13 25.50 -6.53
CA SER A 44 10.47 24.30 -6.02
C SER A 44 11.42 23.11 -5.84
N TYR A 45 12.51 23.06 -6.61
CA TYR A 45 13.48 21.96 -6.60
C TYR A 45 14.90 22.47 -6.42
N VAL A 46 15.72 21.63 -5.78
CA VAL A 46 17.16 21.84 -5.61
C VAL A 46 17.89 20.60 -6.13
N LEU A 47 18.95 20.83 -6.88
CA LEU A 47 19.88 19.79 -7.33
C LEU A 47 21.26 20.03 -6.72
N GLY A 48 21.91 18.96 -6.26
CA GLY A 48 23.27 19.06 -5.72
C GLY A 48 23.81 17.73 -5.21
N PHE A 49 24.98 17.80 -4.60
CA PHE A 49 25.62 16.63 -4.01
C PHE A 49 25.03 16.30 -2.63
N PHE A 50 24.88 15.02 -2.33
CA PHE A 50 24.40 14.55 -1.05
C PHE A 50 24.95 13.15 -0.70
N THR A 51 24.93 12.84 0.59
CA THR A 51 25.18 11.50 1.11
C THR A 51 23.91 11.02 1.81
N PRO A 52 23.30 9.90 1.37
CA PRO A 52 22.15 9.31 2.06
C PRO A 52 22.50 9.00 3.52
N PRO A 53 21.55 9.12 4.47
CA PRO A 53 21.80 8.75 5.86
C PRO A 53 22.28 7.30 5.97
N GLY A 54 23.38 7.08 6.70
CA GLY A 54 24.00 5.76 6.85
C GLY A 54 24.84 5.28 5.64
N SER A 55 25.00 6.12 4.61
CA SER A 55 25.89 5.86 3.47
C SER A 55 27.28 6.47 3.70
N ASN A 56 28.30 5.93 3.02
CA ASN A 56 29.63 6.52 2.93
C ASN A 56 29.98 6.91 1.48
N ASN A 57 28.94 7.18 0.69
CA ASN A 57 29.05 7.48 -0.74
C ASN A 57 28.34 8.80 -1.03
N THR A 58 28.84 9.53 -2.01
CA THR A 58 28.28 10.80 -2.46
C THR A 58 27.64 10.66 -3.83
N TYR A 59 26.46 11.25 -3.96
CA TYR A 59 25.65 11.22 -5.17
C TYR A 59 25.19 12.63 -5.55
N VAL A 60 24.87 12.83 -6.83
CA VAL A 60 24.12 13.99 -7.31
C VAL A 60 22.64 13.63 -7.31
N GLY A 61 21.83 14.42 -6.64
CA GLY A 61 20.38 14.20 -6.56
C GLY A 61 19.55 15.47 -6.68
N LEU A 62 18.26 15.27 -6.92
CA LEU A 62 17.22 16.29 -6.95
C LEU A 62 16.30 16.10 -5.74
N TRP A 63 15.96 17.17 -5.03
CA TRP A 63 14.99 17.14 -3.93
C TRP A 63 14.09 18.38 -3.94
N TYR A 64 12.98 18.29 -3.20
CA TYR A 64 12.09 19.44 -3.00
C TYR A 64 12.77 20.52 -2.14
N ALA A 65 12.77 21.77 -2.62
CA ALA A 65 13.36 22.89 -1.92
C ALA A 65 12.57 23.30 -0.66
N LYS A 66 11.24 23.26 -0.77
CA LYS A 66 10.32 23.80 0.25
C LYS A 66 9.90 22.76 1.30
N VAL A 67 10.24 21.50 1.09
CA VAL A 67 9.97 20.42 2.06
C VAL A 67 11.14 20.36 3.05
N PRO A 68 10.93 20.59 4.35
CA PRO A 68 12.01 20.65 5.33
C PRO A 68 12.77 19.32 5.48
N VAL A 69 12.06 18.20 5.30
CA VAL A 69 12.67 16.87 5.32
C VAL A 69 13.26 16.60 3.93
N ARG A 70 14.59 16.45 3.86
CA ARG A 70 15.30 16.20 2.59
C ARG A 70 14.75 14.94 1.91
N THR A 71 13.97 15.15 0.86
CA THR A 71 13.28 14.10 0.11
C THR A 71 13.83 14.08 -1.30
N VAL A 72 14.75 13.15 -1.56
CA VAL A 72 15.38 12.96 -2.87
C VAL A 72 14.40 12.24 -3.79
N VAL A 73 14.22 12.75 -5.01
CA VAL A 73 13.27 12.24 -6.01
C VAL A 73 13.93 11.82 -7.33
N TRP A 74 15.23 12.10 -7.49
CA TRP A 74 16.03 11.69 -8.63
C TRP A 74 17.52 11.65 -8.24
N VAL A 75 18.29 10.71 -8.80
CA VAL A 75 19.73 10.50 -8.51
C VAL A 75 20.46 10.16 -9.81
N ALA A 76 21.49 10.92 -10.18
CA ALA A 76 22.23 10.74 -11.43
C ALA A 76 23.14 9.50 -11.39
N ASN A 77 24.13 9.52 -10.51
CA ASN A 77 25.20 8.53 -10.44
C ASN A 77 24.88 7.41 -9.43
N ARG A 78 23.63 6.92 -9.45
CA ARG A 78 23.14 5.95 -8.46
C ARG A 78 23.86 4.60 -8.49
N ALA A 79 24.35 4.17 -9.65
CA ALA A 79 25.14 2.94 -9.80
C ALA A 79 26.63 3.17 -9.51
N ASP A 80 27.14 4.38 -9.76
CA ASP A 80 28.56 4.73 -9.71
C ASP A 80 28.79 5.93 -8.76
N PRO A 81 28.76 5.70 -7.44
CA PRO A 81 28.95 6.76 -6.45
C PRO A 81 30.36 7.36 -6.48
N VAL A 82 30.48 8.61 -6.02
CA VAL A 82 31.77 9.15 -5.60
C VAL A 82 32.07 8.61 -4.19
N PRO A 83 33.20 7.92 -3.95
CA PRO A 83 33.53 7.37 -2.64
C PRO A 83 33.69 8.43 -1.56
N GLY A 84 33.25 8.13 -0.34
CA GLY A 84 33.30 9.05 0.80
C GLY A 84 32.05 9.93 0.93
N PRO A 85 31.84 10.56 2.09
CA PRO A 85 30.68 11.39 2.34
C PRO A 85 30.89 12.80 1.76
N VAL A 86 29.80 13.54 1.55
CA VAL A 86 29.79 14.81 0.81
C VAL A 86 30.75 15.86 1.39
N GLU A 87 31.00 15.83 2.70
CA GLU A 87 31.93 16.74 3.38
C GLU A 87 33.38 16.53 2.93
N ARG A 88 33.75 15.32 2.49
CA ARG A 88 35.06 15.01 1.92
C ARG A 88 35.13 15.25 0.41
N ASN A 89 33.98 15.40 -0.23
CA ASN A 89 33.84 15.53 -1.68
C ASN A 89 33.48 16.95 -2.13
N ALA A 90 33.88 17.98 -1.38
CA ALA A 90 33.66 19.38 -1.74
C ALA A 90 34.26 19.78 -3.12
N ARG A 91 35.28 19.03 -3.60
CA ARG A 91 35.90 19.23 -4.92
C ARG A 91 35.30 18.38 -6.04
N ALA A 92 34.40 17.44 -5.73
CA ALA A 92 33.66 16.71 -6.75
C ALA A 92 32.84 17.69 -7.61
N THR A 93 32.61 17.33 -8.87
CA THR A 93 31.97 18.23 -9.84
C THR A 93 30.90 17.54 -10.66
N LEU A 94 29.81 18.25 -10.89
CA LEU A 94 28.86 17.99 -11.97
C LEU A 94 29.11 19.02 -13.05
N SER A 95 29.39 18.57 -14.27
CA SER A 95 29.79 19.44 -15.36
C SER A 95 29.13 19.05 -16.68
N VAL A 96 28.97 20.04 -17.56
CA VAL A 96 28.59 19.81 -18.97
C VAL A 96 29.75 20.23 -19.86
N SER A 97 30.07 19.38 -20.83
CA SER A 97 31.15 19.62 -21.78
C SER A 97 30.66 20.35 -23.05
N ALA A 98 31.59 20.71 -23.94
CA ALA A 98 31.27 21.40 -25.19
C ALA A 98 30.54 20.50 -26.22
N ASP A 99 30.66 19.19 -26.05
CA ASP A 99 29.96 18.11 -26.78
C ASP A 99 28.65 17.69 -26.09
N CYS A 100 28.12 18.50 -25.17
CA CYS A 100 26.84 18.26 -24.48
C CYS A 100 26.82 17.00 -23.59
N THR A 101 27.98 16.48 -23.20
CA THR A 101 28.06 15.36 -22.25
C THR A 101 27.95 15.89 -20.82
N LEU A 102 26.95 15.41 -20.07
CA LEU A 102 26.82 15.67 -18.63
C LEU A 102 27.67 14.64 -17.87
N SER A 103 28.47 15.06 -16.90
CA SER A 103 29.37 14.16 -16.17
C SER A 103 29.52 14.51 -14.69
N VAL A 104 29.69 13.48 -13.86
CA VAL A 104 30.08 13.57 -12.45
C VAL A 104 31.51 13.08 -12.31
N ALA A 105 32.36 13.90 -11.70
CA ALA A 105 33.75 13.56 -11.41
C ALA A 105 34.06 13.70 -9.92
N ASP A 106 34.97 12.85 -9.43
CA ASP A 106 35.48 12.89 -8.06
C ASP A 106 36.39 14.10 -7.80
N ALA A 107 36.91 14.21 -6.58
CA ALA A 107 37.82 15.30 -6.20
C ALA A 107 39.16 15.33 -6.97
N ASN A 108 39.53 14.23 -7.63
CA ASN A 108 40.73 14.06 -8.44
C ASN A 108 40.44 14.24 -9.94
N SER A 109 39.23 14.67 -10.31
CA SER A 109 38.77 14.82 -11.70
C SER A 109 38.60 13.50 -12.46
N THR A 110 38.51 12.36 -11.75
CA THR A 110 38.13 11.08 -12.35
C THR A 110 36.63 11.07 -12.59
N VAL A 111 36.21 10.89 -13.84
CA VAL A 111 34.77 10.77 -14.19
C VAL A 111 34.26 9.42 -13.69
N VAL A 112 33.25 9.44 -12.81
CA VAL A 112 32.59 8.24 -12.28
C VAL A 112 31.28 7.94 -13.01
N TRP A 113 30.63 8.96 -13.57
CA TRP A 113 29.36 8.83 -14.29
C TRP A 113 29.27 9.86 -15.40
N SER A 114 28.66 9.48 -16.53
CA SER A 114 28.40 10.41 -17.63
C SER A 114 27.15 10.03 -18.41
N ALA A 115 26.48 11.03 -18.98
CA ALA A 115 25.38 10.89 -19.92
C ALA A 115 25.74 11.62 -21.22
N PRO A 116 26.12 10.89 -22.28
CA PRO A 116 26.39 11.49 -23.59
C PRO A 116 25.10 12.02 -24.23
N PRO A 117 25.20 12.96 -25.18
CA PRO A 117 24.02 13.49 -25.87
C PRO A 117 23.35 12.43 -26.76
N ALA A 118 22.08 12.65 -27.05
CA ALA A 118 21.36 11.89 -28.07
C ALA A 118 21.99 12.08 -29.48
N PRO A 119 21.92 11.07 -30.36
CA PRO A 119 22.45 11.17 -31.72
C PRO A 119 21.85 12.36 -32.49
N GLY A 120 22.71 13.18 -33.10
CA GLY A 120 22.29 14.34 -33.90
C GLY A 120 22.23 15.67 -33.15
N ALA A 121 22.56 15.71 -31.86
CA ALA A 121 22.70 16.97 -31.12
C ALA A 121 23.85 17.84 -31.69
N GLY A 122 23.62 19.15 -31.80
CA GLY A 122 24.63 20.10 -32.25
C GLY A 122 25.74 20.31 -31.20
N ALA A 123 26.98 20.46 -31.66
CA ALA A 123 28.12 20.75 -30.78
C ALA A 123 28.36 22.26 -30.63
N GLY A 124 28.79 22.69 -29.44
CA GLY A 124 29.21 24.07 -29.15
C GLY A 124 28.25 24.85 -28.25
N ARG A 125 28.75 25.30 -27.09
CA ARG A 125 28.02 26.08 -26.06
C ARG A 125 26.80 25.37 -25.44
N CYS A 126 26.93 24.08 -25.16
CA CYS A 126 25.92 23.34 -24.42
C CYS A 126 25.75 23.91 -23.00
N THR A 127 24.54 23.84 -22.45
CA THR A 127 24.25 24.20 -21.06
C THR A 127 23.35 23.16 -20.42
N ALA A 128 23.58 22.86 -19.14
CA ALA A 128 22.69 22.04 -18.34
C ALA A 128 21.88 22.95 -17.42
N ARG A 129 20.55 22.89 -17.50
CA ARG A 129 19.65 23.78 -16.78
C ARG A 129 18.61 22.98 -16.01
N LEU A 130 18.42 23.33 -14.74
CA LEU A 130 17.33 22.81 -13.93
C LEU A 130 16.06 23.62 -14.21
N LEU A 131 14.99 22.98 -14.65
CA LEU A 131 13.70 23.62 -14.93
C LEU A 131 12.79 23.66 -13.70
N ASP A 132 11.75 24.51 -13.73
CA ASP A 132 10.73 24.63 -12.67
C ASP A 132 9.97 23.32 -12.41
N SER A 133 9.91 22.44 -13.41
CA SER A 133 9.33 21.09 -13.29
C SER A 133 10.20 20.14 -12.46
N GLY A 134 11.48 20.49 -12.24
CA GLY A 134 12.49 19.60 -11.68
C GLY A 134 13.31 18.86 -12.75
N ASN A 135 12.98 18.99 -14.03
CA ASN A 135 13.74 18.34 -15.11
C ASN A 135 15.10 19.03 -15.29
N LEU A 136 16.20 18.26 -15.23
CA LEU A 136 17.53 18.71 -15.60
C LEU A 136 17.73 18.46 -17.10
N VAL A 137 17.88 19.53 -17.88
CA VAL A 137 17.95 19.46 -19.34
C VAL A 137 19.30 19.97 -19.83
N VAL A 138 19.96 19.17 -20.67
CA VAL A 138 21.12 19.62 -21.45
C VAL A 138 20.63 20.04 -22.82
N SER A 139 20.98 21.25 -23.24
CA SER A 139 20.63 21.79 -24.55
C SER A 139 21.82 22.44 -25.23
N ASP A 140 21.84 22.40 -26.56
CA ASP A 140 22.82 23.10 -27.38
C ASP A 140 22.49 24.59 -27.53
N ALA A 141 23.34 25.35 -28.23
CA ALA A 141 23.15 26.78 -28.42
C ALA A 141 21.89 27.14 -29.23
N SER A 142 21.29 26.19 -29.97
CA SER A 142 20.04 26.38 -30.70
C SER A 142 18.80 26.13 -29.85
N GLY A 143 18.99 25.63 -28.61
CA GLY A 143 17.90 25.22 -27.72
C GLY A 143 17.40 23.80 -27.99
N HIS A 144 18.09 23.03 -28.83
CA HIS A 144 17.76 21.62 -29.04
C HIS A 144 18.16 20.80 -27.80
N VAL A 145 17.26 19.94 -27.35
CA VAL A 145 17.48 19.08 -26.16
C VAL A 145 18.40 17.93 -26.55
N ALA A 146 19.61 17.94 -26.00
CA ALA A 146 20.60 16.89 -26.20
C ALA A 146 20.42 15.74 -25.19
N TRP A 147 19.96 16.04 -23.98
CA TRP A 147 19.69 15.06 -22.93
C TRP A 147 18.72 15.65 -21.89
N GLN A 148 17.91 14.82 -21.23
CA GLN A 148 17.07 15.27 -20.12
C GLN A 148 16.88 14.19 -19.04
N GLY A 149 16.82 14.62 -17.78
CA GLY A 149 16.70 13.71 -16.63
C GLY A 149 15.36 12.98 -16.55
N PHE A 150 14.28 13.57 -17.06
CA PHE A 150 12.94 12.97 -17.03
C PHE A 150 12.80 11.71 -17.90
N ASP A 151 13.69 11.49 -18.87
CA ASP A 151 13.75 10.23 -19.64
C ASP A 151 14.51 9.12 -18.89
N HIS A 152 15.14 9.45 -17.76
CA HIS A 152 15.90 8.54 -16.90
C HIS A 152 15.41 8.60 -15.45
N PRO A 153 14.16 8.15 -15.17
CA PRO A 153 13.62 8.11 -13.82
C PRO A 153 14.46 7.22 -12.88
N THR A 154 14.40 7.50 -11.58
CA THR A 154 14.94 6.60 -10.54
C THR A 154 13.82 5.75 -9.94
N ASP A 155 13.61 5.81 -8.64
CA ASP A 155 12.54 5.17 -7.88
C ASP A 155 11.26 6.00 -7.82
N THR A 156 11.30 7.28 -8.24
CA THR A 156 10.23 8.24 -8.02
C THR A 156 9.75 8.88 -9.32
N LEU A 157 8.43 9.05 -9.43
CA LEU A 157 7.72 9.82 -10.45
C LEU A 157 7.12 11.09 -9.82
N ILE A 158 7.60 12.25 -10.24
CA ILE A 158 7.06 13.57 -9.88
C ILE A 158 6.21 14.15 -11.04
N PRO A 159 5.44 15.24 -10.83
CA PRO A 159 4.59 15.80 -11.89
C PRO A 159 5.36 16.10 -13.18
N GLY A 160 4.81 15.67 -14.31
CA GLY A 160 5.40 15.85 -15.65
C GLY A 160 6.43 14.81 -16.07
N MET A 161 6.90 13.94 -15.17
CA MET A 161 7.64 12.75 -15.57
C MET A 161 6.70 11.69 -16.15
N ARG A 162 7.27 10.73 -16.89
CA ARG A 162 6.54 9.63 -17.53
C ARG A 162 7.03 8.27 -17.00
N VAL A 163 6.12 7.30 -16.92
CA VAL A 163 6.45 5.86 -16.92
C VAL A 163 5.94 5.27 -18.22
N GLY A 164 6.79 4.60 -18.98
CA GLY A 164 6.40 4.15 -20.32
C GLY A 164 7.55 3.85 -21.26
N MET A 165 7.21 3.71 -22.53
CA MET A 165 8.12 3.51 -23.65
C MET A 165 7.92 4.61 -24.68
N ASP A 166 9.01 5.26 -25.07
CA ASP A 166 9.06 6.10 -26.27
C ASP A 166 9.69 5.29 -27.39
N PHE A 167 8.89 4.89 -28.38
CA PHE A 167 9.34 4.07 -29.50
C PHE A 167 10.14 4.86 -30.54
N GLY A 168 10.02 6.19 -30.54
CA GLY A 168 10.78 7.06 -31.43
C GLY A 168 12.24 7.17 -31.00
N THR A 169 12.48 7.33 -29.69
CA THR A 169 13.83 7.45 -29.11
C THR A 169 14.38 6.11 -28.61
N GLY A 170 13.53 5.11 -28.39
CA GLY A 170 13.87 3.86 -27.72
C GLY A 170 13.99 3.99 -26.20
N ALA A 171 13.60 5.12 -25.62
CA ALA A 171 13.70 5.35 -24.18
C ALA A 171 12.68 4.50 -23.41
N ASN A 172 13.17 3.76 -22.41
CA ASN A 172 12.37 3.02 -21.45
C ASN A 172 12.39 3.76 -20.10
N MET A 173 11.26 4.37 -19.76
CA MET A 173 11.07 5.16 -18.55
C MET A 173 10.48 4.27 -17.44
N THR A 174 11.34 3.44 -16.84
CA THR A 174 10.97 2.47 -15.79
C THR A 174 11.34 3.02 -14.40
N LEU A 175 10.44 2.88 -13.41
CA LEU A 175 10.84 3.16 -12.03
C LEU A 175 11.63 1.98 -11.47
N THR A 176 12.76 2.26 -10.85
CA THR A 176 13.64 1.25 -10.23
C THR A 176 13.90 1.62 -8.78
N ALA A 177 13.45 0.79 -7.85
CA ALA A 177 13.59 1.02 -6.42
C ALA A 177 15.07 1.16 -6.03
N TRP A 178 15.33 1.86 -4.93
CA TRP A 178 16.63 1.82 -4.28
C TRP A 178 16.85 0.45 -3.64
N THR A 179 18.10 -0.01 -3.62
CA THR A 179 18.48 -1.23 -2.90
C THR A 179 18.13 -1.12 -1.41
N SER A 180 18.39 0.05 -0.79
CA SER A 180 17.98 0.34 0.58
C SER A 180 17.88 1.85 0.83
N PRO A 181 17.34 2.31 1.98
CA PRO A 181 17.29 3.74 2.30
C PRO A 181 18.65 4.45 2.35
N SER A 182 19.75 3.72 2.58
CA SER A 182 21.12 4.23 2.61
C SER A 182 21.90 3.96 1.32
N ASP A 183 21.33 3.21 0.38
CA ASP A 183 21.95 2.83 -0.89
C ASP A 183 20.98 3.05 -2.06
N PRO A 184 21.14 4.16 -2.81
CA PRO A 184 20.30 4.50 -3.95
C PRO A 184 20.59 3.66 -5.20
N SER A 185 21.54 2.72 -5.15
CA SER A 185 21.82 1.82 -6.27
C SER A 185 20.56 1.13 -6.80
N PRO A 186 20.49 0.80 -8.11
CA PRO A 186 19.34 0.09 -8.68
C PRO A 186 19.11 -1.26 -7.99
N GLY A 187 17.98 -1.38 -7.30
CA GLY A 187 17.54 -2.63 -6.67
C GLY A 187 16.83 -3.58 -7.65
N PRO A 188 16.43 -4.79 -7.19
CA PRO A 188 15.76 -5.78 -8.04
C PRO A 188 14.30 -5.46 -8.37
N VAL A 189 13.74 -4.42 -7.75
CA VAL A 189 12.32 -4.09 -7.81
C VAL A 189 12.09 -2.97 -8.82
N VAL A 190 11.29 -3.25 -9.84
CA VAL A 190 11.00 -2.32 -10.93
C VAL A 190 9.50 -2.19 -11.19
N ALA A 191 9.05 -1.02 -11.62
CA ALA A 191 7.71 -0.80 -12.14
C ALA A 191 7.80 -0.42 -13.61
N VAL A 192 7.29 -1.31 -14.47
CA VAL A 192 7.49 -1.30 -15.92
C VAL A 192 6.15 -1.20 -16.63
N MET A 193 6.08 -0.37 -17.67
CA MET A 193 4.97 -0.38 -18.62
C MET A 193 5.14 -1.54 -19.59
N ASP A 194 4.30 -2.56 -19.47
CA ASP A 194 4.17 -3.61 -20.46
C ASP A 194 3.22 -3.14 -21.56
N THR A 195 3.60 -3.37 -22.82
CA THR A 195 2.85 -2.94 -24.00
C THR A 195 2.31 -4.12 -24.81
N THR A 196 2.42 -5.34 -24.29
CA THR A 196 1.80 -6.53 -24.86
C THR A 196 0.29 -6.52 -24.59
N GLY A 197 -0.51 -6.66 -25.66
CA GLY A 197 -1.97 -6.53 -25.56
C GLY A 197 -2.42 -5.09 -25.29
N ASP A 198 -3.24 -4.90 -24.26
CA ASP A 198 -3.60 -3.55 -23.76
C ASP A 198 -2.58 -3.11 -22.71
N PRO A 199 -1.92 -1.94 -22.81
CA PRO A 199 -0.78 -1.66 -21.94
C PRO A 199 -1.14 -1.55 -20.45
N GLU A 200 -0.29 -2.15 -19.61
CA GLU A 200 -0.44 -2.21 -18.15
C GLU A 200 0.90 -1.89 -17.46
N VAL A 201 0.84 -1.45 -16.20
CA VAL A 201 2.03 -1.32 -15.35
C VAL A 201 2.14 -2.54 -14.44
N PHE A 202 3.30 -3.19 -14.46
CA PHE A 202 3.62 -4.30 -13.56
C PHE A 202 4.73 -3.90 -12.59
N ILE A 203 4.60 -4.34 -11.34
CA ILE A 203 5.73 -4.35 -10.40
C ILE A 203 6.36 -5.74 -10.45
N TRP A 204 7.66 -5.78 -10.67
CA TRP A 204 8.47 -6.99 -10.64
C TRP A 204 9.49 -6.91 -9.51
N ASN A 205 9.78 -8.05 -8.91
CA ASN A 205 10.91 -8.25 -8.01
C ASN A 205 11.77 -9.38 -8.59
N GLY A 206 12.86 -9.02 -9.27
CA GLY A 206 13.60 -9.97 -10.09
C GLY A 206 12.72 -10.59 -11.17
N ALA A 207 12.50 -11.91 -11.10
CA ALA A 207 11.67 -12.64 -12.05
C ALA A 207 10.20 -12.79 -11.61
N GLU A 208 9.84 -12.36 -10.40
CA GLU A 208 8.48 -12.54 -9.87
C GLU A 208 7.62 -11.29 -10.16
N LYS A 209 6.43 -11.50 -10.73
CA LYS A 209 5.40 -10.45 -10.84
C LYS A 209 4.76 -10.26 -9.47
N VAL A 210 4.92 -9.07 -8.91
CA VAL A 210 4.41 -8.69 -7.58
C VAL A 210 3.02 -8.07 -7.66
N TRP A 211 2.79 -7.25 -8.68
CA TRP A 211 1.55 -6.49 -8.83
C TRP A 211 1.26 -6.17 -10.29
N ARG A 212 -0.03 -6.01 -10.62
CA ARG A 212 -0.53 -5.56 -11.93
C ARG A 212 -1.52 -4.43 -11.77
N SER A 213 -1.30 -3.32 -12.47
CA SER A 213 -2.19 -2.16 -12.43
C SER A 213 -3.54 -2.38 -13.09
N GLY A 214 -3.67 -3.36 -13.98
CA GLY A 214 -4.76 -3.35 -14.95
C GLY A 214 -4.47 -2.38 -16.12
N PRO A 215 -5.15 -2.51 -17.26
CA PRO A 215 -5.06 -1.56 -18.35
C PRO A 215 -5.64 -0.19 -17.96
N TRP A 216 -5.35 0.82 -18.77
CA TRP A 216 -5.95 2.14 -18.65
C TRP A 216 -7.36 2.15 -19.26
N ASP A 217 -8.38 2.41 -18.45
CA ASP A 217 -9.79 2.39 -18.86
C ASP A 217 -10.27 3.70 -19.50
N GLY A 218 -9.36 4.62 -19.84
CA GLY A 218 -9.69 5.95 -20.35
C GLY A 218 -9.80 7.04 -19.28
N LEU A 219 -9.87 6.66 -18.00
CA LEU A 219 -9.93 7.57 -16.85
C LEU A 219 -8.83 7.25 -15.83
N GLN A 220 -8.53 5.97 -15.64
CA GLN A 220 -7.58 5.46 -14.66
C GLN A 220 -7.12 4.02 -14.98
N PHE A 221 -6.16 3.52 -14.21
CA PHE A 221 -5.83 2.09 -14.24
C PHE A 221 -6.86 1.27 -13.46
N THR A 222 -7.33 0.15 -14.02
CA THR A 222 -8.45 -0.62 -13.43
C THR A 222 -8.13 -1.29 -12.10
N GLY A 223 -6.87 -1.35 -11.69
CA GLY A 223 -6.39 -1.87 -10.41
C GLY A 223 -5.99 -0.79 -9.41
N VAL A 224 -6.24 0.49 -9.71
CA VAL A 224 -5.92 1.62 -8.82
C VAL A 224 -7.21 2.38 -8.48
N PRO A 225 -8.08 1.84 -7.60
CA PRO A 225 -9.35 2.49 -7.24
C PRO A 225 -9.15 3.89 -6.64
N ASP A 226 -8.06 4.09 -5.89
CA ASP A 226 -7.78 5.31 -5.15
C ASP A 226 -7.65 6.55 -6.05
N THR A 227 -7.41 6.43 -7.37
CA THR A 227 -7.39 7.60 -8.27
C THR A 227 -8.74 8.29 -8.39
N ALA A 228 -9.85 7.60 -8.13
CA ALA A 228 -11.19 8.17 -8.19
C ALA A 228 -11.44 9.22 -7.07
N THR A 229 -10.68 9.20 -5.98
CA THR A 229 -10.84 10.17 -4.87
C THR A 229 -9.92 11.38 -5.00
N TYR A 230 -9.16 11.49 -6.08
CA TYR A 230 -8.18 12.55 -6.24
C TYR A 230 -8.84 13.88 -6.60
N MET A 231 -8.42 14.93 -5.90
CA MET A 231 -8.78 16.31 -6.22
C MET A 231 -7.54 17.09 -6.63
N GLY A 232 -7.61 17.82 -7.74
CA GLY A 232 -6.50 18.66 -8.21
C GLY A 232 -5.36 17.90 -8.88
N PHE A 233 -5.60 16.68 -9.36
CA PHE A 233 -4.66 15.93 -10.19
C PHE A 233 -5.23 15.80 -11.60
N ASN A 234 -4.34 15.84 -12.59
CA ASN A 234 -4.66 15.51 -13.97
C ASN A 234 -3.78 14.33 -14.38
N PHE A 235 -4.40 13.22 -14.75
CA PHE A 235 -3.71 12.03 -15.22
C PHE A 235 -3.77 11.98 -16.74
N SER A 236 -2.65 11.63 -17.36
CA SER A 236 -2.61 11.43 -18.80
C SER A 236 -2.01 10.07 -19.11
N PHE A 237 -2.60 9.44 -20.11
CA PHE A 237 -2.14 8.18 -20.65
C PHE A 237 -2.08 8.32 -22.16
N VAL A 238 -0.89 8.13 -22.72
CA VAL A 238 -0.64 8.15 -24.16
C VAL A 238 -0.55 6.69 -24.60
N ASN A 239 -1.33 6.31 -25.61
CA ASN A 239 -1.20 5.04 -26.30
C ASN A 239 -1.23 5.30 -27.80
N SER A 240 -0.05 5.30 -28.42
CA SER A 240 0.14 5.62 -29.84
C SER A 240 1.29 4.82 -30.44
N ALA A 241 1.42 4.86 -31.75
CA ALA A 241 2.54 4.22 -32.45
C ALA A 241 3.92 4.81 -32.10
N LYS A 242 3.98 6.00 -31.48
CA LYS A 242 5.23 6.66 -31.10
C LYS A 242 5.57 6.48 -29.62
N GLU A 243 4.56 6.29 -28.78
CA GLU A 243 4.73 6.33 -27.33
C GLU A 243 3.56 5.62 -26.66
N VAL A 244 3.90 4.85 -25.62
CA VAL A 244 2.96 4.37 -24.61
C VAL A 244 3.45 4.82 -23.25
N SER A 245 2.73 5.71 -22.58
CA SER A 245 3.18 6.26 -21.30
C SER A 245 2.04 6.72 -20.39
N TYR A 246 2.32 6.71 -19.10
CA TYR A 246 1.52 7.35 -18.06
C TYR A 246 2.28 8.54 -17.49
N SER A 247 1.58 9.64 -17.26
CA SER A 247 2.08 10.76 -16.46
C SER A 247 0.97 11.40 -15.64
N PHE A 248 1.36 12.21 -14.66
CA PHE A 248 0.41 13.03 -13.92
C PHE A 248 0.91 14.46 -13.76
N GLN A 249 -0.03 15.37 -13.62
CA GLN A 249 0.16 16.77 -13.29
C GLN A 249 -0.68 17.13 -12.07
N VAL A 250 -0.32 18.23 -11.41
CA VAL A 250 -1.10 18.81 -10.30
C VAL A 250 -1.66 20.16 -10.73
N ALA A 251 -2.91 20.44 -10.37
CA ALA A 251 -3.62 21.64 -10.77
C ALA A 251 -3.10 22.90 -10.06
N ASN A 252 -2.44 22.74 -8.91
CA ASN A 252 -1.89 23.84 -8.12
C ASN A 252 -0.49 23.49 -7.62
N SER A 253 0.45 24.43 -7.74
CA SER A 253 1.83 24.30 -7.26
C SER A 253 1.95 24.14 -5.74
N SER A 254 0.89 24.39 -4.97
CA SER A 254 0.84 24.09 -3.52
C SER A 254 0.72 22.58 -3.22
N ILE A 255 0.24 21.78 -4.18
CA ILE A 255 0.12 20.33 -4.04
C ILE A 255 1.48 19.72 -4.36
N VAL A 256 2.18 19.25 -3.33
CA VAL A 256 3.43 18.52 -3.48
C VAL A 256 3.14 17.03 -3.34
N SER A 257 3.30 16.28 -4.43
CA SER A 257 3.00 14.85 -4.48
C SER A 257 3.97 14.08 -5.38
N ARG A 258 4.19 12.81 -5.06
CA ARG A 258 5.07 11.88 -5.79
C ARG A 258 4.54 10.46 -5.72
N LEU A 259 4.85 9.67 -6.75
CA LEU A 259 4.76 8.21 -6.71
C LEU A 259 6.16 7.65 -6.51
N THR A 260 6.37 6.82 -5.49
CA THR A 260 7.69 6.24 -5.21
C THR A 260 7.58 4.74 -5.09
N LEU A 261 8.45 4.04 -5.81
CA LEU A 261 8.62 2.60 -5.73
C LEU A 261 9.71 2.29 -4.70
N ASN A 262 9.39 1.44 -3.73
CA ASN A 262 10.36 0.96 -2.77
C ASN A 262 10.44 -0.57 -2.79
N SER A 263 11.51 -1.11 -2.20
CA SER A 263 11.75 -2.55 -2.07
C SER A 263 11.09 -3.20 -0.86
N THR A 264 10.27 -2.44 -0.12
CA THR A 264 9.53 -2.93 1.05
C THR A 264 8.22 -3.62 0.61
N GLY A 265 7.56 -4.32 1.55
CA GLY A 265 6.30 -5.04 1.29
C GLY A 265 6.47 -6.55 1.32
N ALA A 266 5.36 -7.29 1.50
CA ALA A 266 5.38 -8.73 1.73
C ALA A 266 5.99 -9.55 0.57
N ALA A 267 5.87 -9.05 -0.66
CA ALA A 267 6.44 -9.66 -1.87
C ALA A 267 7.65 -8.88 -2.43
N GLY A 268 8.22 -7.95 -1.63
CA GLY A 268 9.41 -7.18 -2.02
C GLY A 268 9.13 -6.15 -3.12
N GLY A 269 8.05 -5.40 -3.01
CA GLY A 269 7.77 -4.27 -3.88
C GLY A 269 6.51 -3.52 -3.47
N LEU A 270 6.64 -2.20 -3.30
CA LEU A 270 5.53 -1.34 -2.88
C LEU A 270 5.59 0.00 -3.61
N LEU A 271 4.60 0.26 -4.45
CA LEU A 271 4.41 1.57 -5.08
C LEU A 271 3.53 2.41 -4.15
N GLN A 272 3.97 3.62 -3.83
CA GLN A 272 3.31 4.48 -2.86
C GLN A 272 3.10 5.87 -3.43
N ARG A 273 1.87 6.41 -3.35
CA ARG A 273 1.68 7.85 -3.49
C ARG A 273 1.86 8.55 -2.16
N TRP A 274 2.77 9.51 -2.16
CA TRP A 274 2.98 10.43 -1.05
C TRP A 274 2.49 11.84 -1.41
N THR A 275 1.83 12.50 -0.47
CA THR A 275 1.42 13.90 -0.58
C THR A 275 1.87 14.64 0.67
N TRP A 276 2.52 15.78 0.51
CA TRP A 276 3.00 16.58 1.62
C TRP A 276 1.84 17.36 2.26
N VAL A 277 1.65 17.18 3.57
CA VAL A 277 0.62 17.90 4.33
C VAL A 277 1.29 19.03 5.10
N TRP A 278 1.17 20.25 4.57
CA TRP A 278 1.81 21.45 5.14
C TRP A 278 1.49 21.69 6.61
N ALA A 279 0.23 21.51 7.01
CA ALA A 279 -0.20 21.70 8.41
C ALA A 279 0.44 20.70 9.39
N ALA A 280 0.74 19.48 8.92
CA ALA A 280 1.37 18.43 9.73
C ALA A 280 2.91 18.46 9.64
N GLY A 281 3.47 19.14 8.63
CA GLY A 281 4.90 19.11 8.35
C GLY A 281 5.41 17.70 8.01
N ALA A 282 4.58 16.88 7.37
CA ALA A 282 4.88 15.47 7.13
C ALA A 282 4.36 14.97 5.77
N TRP A 283 4.99 13.91 5.27
CA TRP A 283 4.49 13.13 4.14
C TRP A 283 3.35 12.24 4.58
N ASN A 284 2.20 12.37 3.94
CA ASN A 284 1.07 11.47 4.12
C ASN A 284 1.03 10.46 2.97
N MET A 285 0.94 9.17 3.30
CA MET A 285 0.75 8.11 2.31
C MET A 285 -0.71 8.12 1.88
N TYR A 286 -0.98 8.53 0.64
CA TYR A 286 -2.34 8.65 0.12
C TYR A 286 -2.88 7.27 -0.27
N TRP A 287 -2.09 6.49 -1.01
CA TRP A 287 -2.35 5.08 -1.29
C TRP A 287 -1.05 4.33 -1.55
N TYR A 288 -1.13 3.01 -1.52
CA TYR A 288 -0.05 2.11 -1.89
C TYR A 288 -0.59 0.85 -2.57
N ALA A 289 0.25 0.19 -3.37
CA ALA A 289 -0.04 -1.07 -4.03
C ALA A 289 1.21 -1.96 -4.05
N PRO A 290 1.09 -3.28 -3.81
CA PRO A 290 -0.09 -4.05 -3.39
C PRO A 290 -0.69 -3.62 -2.05
N LYS A 291 -2.03 -3.63 -1.91
CA LYS A 291 -2.74 -3.24 -0.67
C LYS A 291 -3.29 -4.43 0.11
N ASP A 292 -3.86 -5.41 -0.58
CA ASP A 292 -4.52 -6.57 0.01
C ASP A 292 -4.16 -7.87 -0.72
N GLN A 293 -4.64 -9.01 -0.25
CA GLN A 293 -4.37 -10.31 -0.86
C GLN A 293 -4.89 -10.45 -2.29
N CYS A 294 -5.87 -9.63 -2.72
CA CYS A 294 -6.37 -9.61 -4.10
C CYS A 294 -5.51 -8.77 -5.05
N ASP A 295 -4.52 -8.04 -4.54
CA ASP A 295 -3.49 -7.40 -5.35
C ASP A 295 -2.32 -8.33 -5.68
N ALA A 296 -2.21 -9.47 -4.98
CA ALA A 296 -1.27 -10.52 -5.37
C ALA A 296 -1.66 -11.07 -6.73
N VAL A 297 -0.68 -11.14 -7.64
CA VAL A 297 -0.93 -11.53 -9.03
C VAL A 297 -1.50 -12.95 -9.08
N ASN A 298 -2.68 -13.06 -9.70
CA ASN A 298 -3.40 -14.31 -9.94
C ASN A 298 -3.78 -15.08 -8.65
N GLN A 299 -4.12 -14.37 -7.57
CA GLN A 299 -4.48 -14.94 -6.26
C GLN A 299 -5.54 -16.08 -6.31
N CYS A 300 -6.52 -15.98 -7.21
CA CYS A 300 -7.63 -16.93 -7.30
C CYS A 300 -7.52 -17.93 -8.46
N GLY A 301 -6.38 -17.91 -9.16
CA GLY A 301 -6.14 -18.75 -10.33
C GLY A 301 -7.07 -18.45 -11.52
N PRO A 302 -6.95 -19.24 -12.59
CA PRO A 302 -7.68 -18.97 -13.84
C PRO A 302 -9.19 -19.13 -13.68
N ASN A 303 -9.97 -18.17 -14.19
CA ASN A 303 -11.43 -18.07 -14.06
C ASN A 303 -11.95 -18.01 -12.61
N GLY A 304 -11.08 -17.71 -11.65
CA GLY A 304 -11.45 -17.31 -10.30
C GLY A 304 -11.51 -15.79 -10.19
N VAL A 305 -12.36 -15.29 -9.30
CA VAL A 305 -12.48 -13.86 -8.99
C VAL A 305 -12.15 -13.62 -7.53
N CYS A 306 -11.32 -12.61 -7.27
CA CYS A 306 -10.95 -12.20 -5.92
C CYS A 306 -11.86 -11.05 -5.44
N ASP A 307 -12.54 -11.25 -4.31
CA ASP A 307 -13.25 -10.21 -3.58
C ASP A 307 -12.72 -10.14 -2.14
N PRO A 308 -12.04 -9.05 -1.74
CA PRO A 308 -11.53 -8.93 -0.38
C PRO A 308 -12.63 -8.89 0.69
N ASN A 309 -13.91 -8.69 0.30
CA ASN A 309 -15.06 -8.67 1.20
C ASN A 309 -15.80 -10.02 1.27
N SER A 310 -15.43 -10.99 0.43
CA SER A 310 -16.02 -12.33 0.45
C SER A 310 -15.27 -13.29 1.38
N LEU A 311 -16.00 -14.28 1.89
CA LEU A 311 -15.47 -15.38 2.68
C LEU A 311 -16.05 -16.70 2.13
N PRO A 312 -15.27 -17.50 1.38
CA PRO A 312 -13.85 -17.31 1.02
C PRO A 312 -13.61 -16.15 0.05
N VAL A 313 -12.37 -15.67 -0.01
CA VAL A 313 -11.96 -14.49 -0.79
C VAL A 313 -11.97 -14.76 -2.29
N CYS A 314 -11.75 -16.02 -2.67
CA CYS A 314 -11.82 -16.47 -4.05
C CYS A 314 -13.13 -17.21 -4.29
N GLU A 315 -13.83 -16.81 -5.34
CA GLU A 315 -15.02 -17.47 -5.84
C GLU A 315 -14.81 -17.81 -7.33
N CYS A 316 -15.49 -18.84 -7.83
CA CYS A 316 -15.52 -19.08 -9.27
C CYS A 316 -16.44 -18.08 -9.96
N LEU A 317 -16.12 -17.73 -11.21
CA LEU A 317 -17.03 -16.99 -12.06
C LEU A 317 -18.40 -17.70 -12.15
N ARG A 318 -19.47 -16.94 -12.34
CA ARG A 318 -20.82 -17.51 -12.58
C ARG A 318 -20.76 -18.50 -13.74
N GLY A 319 -21.32 -19.71 -13.58
CA GLY A 319 -21.25 -20.78 -14.59
C GLY A 319 -19.94 -21.57 -14.57
N PHE A 320 -19.09 -21.38 -13.57
CA PHE A 320 -17.84 -22.13 -13.37
C PHE A 320 -17.85 -22.85 -12.01
N ALA A 321 -17.07 -23.93 -11.93
CA ALA A 321 -16.84 -24.71 -10.72
C ALA A 321 -15.32 -24.93 -10.51
N PRO A 322 -14.87 -25.16 -9.26
CA PRO A 322 -13.46 -25.41 -8.98
C PRO A 322 -12.93 -26.60 -9.75
N ARG A 323 -11.70 -26.51 -10.28
CA ARG A 323 -11.07 -27.66 -10.97
C ARG A 323 -10.79 -28.82 -10.03
N SER A 324 -10.39 -28.53 -8.80
CA SER A 324 -10.27 -29.50 -7.71
C SER A 324 -11.06 -28.97 -6.52
N PRO A 325 -12.25 -29.54 -6.25
CA PRO A 325 -13.03 -29.20 -5.07
C PRO A 325 -12.28 -29.41 -3.75
N GLU A 326 -11.40 -30.41 -3.69
CA GLU A 326 -10.60 -30.74 -2.51
C GLU A 326 -9.56 -29.64 -2.21
N ALA A 327 -8.82 -29.21 -3.22
CA ALA A 327 -7.87 -28.11 -3.10
C ALA A 327 -8.59 -26.80 -2.75
N TRP A 328 -9.73 -26.54 -3.40
CA TRP A 328 -10.55 -25.35 -3.15
C TRP A 328 -11.09 -25.30 -1.71
N ALA A 329 -11.52 -26.45 -1.16
CA ALA A 329 -11.95 -26.56 0.23
C ALA A 329 -10.83 -26.24 1.23
N LEU A 330 -9.57 -26.48 0.84
CA LEU A 330 -8.37 -26.11 1.60
C LEU A 330 -7.86 -24.69 1.29
N ARG A 331 -8.60 -23.92 0.48
CA ARG A 331 -8.24 -22.58 -0.02
C ARG A 331 -6.99 -22.54 -0.90
N ASP A 332 -6.65 -23.67 -1.52
CA ASP A 332 -5.67 -23.72 -2.60
C ASP A 332 -6.39 -23.49 -3.94
N ASN A 333 -6.42 -22.22 -4.36
CA ASN A 333 -7.15 -21.78 -5.55
C ASN A 333 -6.26 -21.72 -6.80
N ARG A 334 -5.00 -22.18 -6.73
CA ARG A 334 -4.04 -22.08 -7.86
C ARG A 334 -4.53 -22.80 -9.11
N GLY A 335 -5.28 -23.87 -8.95
CA GLY A 335 -5.91 -24.60 -10.07
C GLY A 335 -7.05 -23.82 -10.74
N GLY A 336 -7.60 -22.80 -10.10
CA GLY A 336 -8.71 -22.00 -10.62
C GLY A 336 -9.99 -22.81 -10.85
N CYS A 337 -10.77 -22.34 -11.81
CA CYS A 337 -12.11 -22.84 -12.12
C CYS A 337 -12.22 -23.29 -13.59
N ALA A 338 -13.10 -24.25 -13.83
CA ALA A 338 -13.52 -24.70 -15.16
C ALA A 338 -15.01 -24.42 -15.37
N ARG A 339 -15.43 -24.29 -16.64
CA ARG A 339 -16.84 -24.12 -16.96
C ARG A 339 -17.64 -25.34 -16.47
N ALA A 340 -18.78 -25.07 -15.84
CA ALA A 340 -19.71 -26.12 -15.44
C ALA A 340 -20.41 -26.72 -16.67
N THR A 341 -20.82 -25.86 -17.60
CA THR A 341 -21.46 -26.26 -18.86
C THR A 341 -20.55 -25.92 -20.06
N PRO A 342 -20.28 -26.87 -20.97
CA PRO A 342 -19.54 -26.59 -22.21
C PRO A 342 -20.24 -25.53 -23.07
N LEU A 343 -19.46 -24.71 -23.77
CA LEU A 343 -19.98 -23.74 -24.74
C LEU A 343 -20.51 -24.44 -25.99
N ASP A 344 -21.55 -23.86 -26.60
CA ASP A 344 -22.16 -24.30 -27.84
C ASP A 344 -22.03 -23.22 -28.92
N CYS A 345 -20.78 -22.87 -29.20
CA CYS A 345 -20.45 -21.82 -30.17
C CYS A 345 -20.95 -22.13 -31.59
N GLY A 346 -20.92 -23.40 -32.00
CA GLY A 346 -21.29 -23.82 -33.36
C GLY A 346 -22.74 -23.49 -33.72
N ASN A 347 -23.65 -23.61 -32.74
CA ASN A 347 -25.05 -23.22 -32.90
C ASN A 347 -25.33 -21.77 -32.52
N GLY A 348 -24.33 -21.05 -31.98
CA GLY A 348 -24.43 -19.64 -31.61
C GLY A 348 -25.35 -19.36 -30.42
N THR A 349 -25.60 -20.37 -29.57
CA THR A 349 -26.55 -20.29 -28.44
C THR A 349 -25.93 -19.70 -27.17
N ASP A 350 -24.59 -19.62 -27.10
CA ASP A 350 -23.88 -18.97 -26.01
C ASP A 350 -24.35 -17.53 -25.79
N GLY A 351 -24.14 -17.02 -24.59
CA GLY A 351 -24.33 -15.61 -24.30
C GLY A 351 -23.35 -15.10 -23.25
N PHE A 352 -23.64 -13.93 -22.70
CA PHE A 352 -22.70 -13.21 -21.86
C PHE A 352 -23.31 -12.81 -20.53
N ALA A 353 -22.64 -13.15 -19.43
CA ALA A 353 -22.96 -12.67 -18.10
C ALA A 353 -22.16 -11.40 -17.80
N LEU A 354 -22.85 -10.36 -17.34
CA LEU A 354 -22.22 -9.14 -16.85
C LEU A 354 -21.60 -9.38 -15.46
N MET A 355 -20.32 -9.07 -15.35
CA MET A 355 -19.60 -8.85 -14.11
C MET A 355 -19.30 -7.35 -13.99
N ALA A 356 -20.03 -6.67 -13.10
CA ALA A 356 -19.76 -5.27 -12.80
C ALA A 356 -18.54 -5.13 -11.88
N HIS A 357 -17.95 -3.93 -11.87
CA HIS A 357 -16.92 -3.54 -10.91
C HIS A 357 -15.62 -4.37 -10.94
N ALA A 358 -15.27 -4.90 -12.11
CA ALA A 358 -14.07 -5.71 -12.27
C ALA A 358 -12.80 -4.85 -12.44
N LYS A 359 -11.71 -5.27 -11.81
CA LYS A 359 -10.38 -5.18 -12.45
C LYS A 359 -10.40 -6.23 -13.56
N VAL A 360 -10.35 -5.77 -14.80
CA VAL A 360 -10.40 -6.69 -15.95
C VAL A 360 -9.19 -7.65 -15.94
N PRO A 361 -9.28 -8.83 -16.58
CA PRO A 361 -8.23 -9.85 -16.55
C PRO A 361 -6.91 -9.36 -17.17
N ASP A 362 -5.83 -10.11 -16.97
CA ASP A 362 -4.54 -9.90 -17.66
C ASP A 362 -4.75 -9.72 -19.17
N THR A 363 -4.18 -8.66 -19.75
CA THR A 363 -4.40 -8.28 -21.15
C THR A 363 -3.30 -8.76 -22.09
N THR A 364 -2.27 -9.47 -21.61
CA THR A 364 -1.13 -9.95 -22.41
C THR A 364 -1.57 -10.71 -23.67
N ALA A 365 -2.64 -11.51 -23.56
CA ALA A 365 -3.22 -12.29 -24.66
C ALA A 365 -4.55 -11.72 -25.20
N ALA A 366 -4.92 -10.51 -24.82
CA ALA A 366 -6.15 -9.86 -25.25
C ALA A 366 -5.97 -9.17 -26.61
N VAL A 367 -7.07 -9.04 -27.35
CA VAL A 367 -7.14 -8.28 -28.61
C VAL A 367 -7.89 -6.98 -28.36
N VAL A 368 -7.28 -5.86 -28.72
CA VAL A 368 -7.82 -4.52 -28.48
C VAL A 368 -8.10 -3.79 -29.80
N ASP A 369 -9.28 -3.21 -29.92
CA ASP A 369 -9.67 -2.30 -30.98
C ASP A 369 -10.39 -1.07 -30.40
N TYR A 370 -9.66 0.04 -30.28
CA TYR A 370 -10.20 1.28 -29.72
C TYR A 370 -11.24 1.98 -30.61
N ARG A 371 -11.45 1.53 -31.86
CA ARG A 371 -12.44 2.13 -32.78
C ARG A 371 -13.80 1.46 -32.67
N ALA A 372 -13.83 0.19 -32.28
CA ALA A 372 -15.06 -0.57 -32.17
C ALA A 372 -15.93 -0.11 -30.98
N GLY A 373 -17.23 -0.32 -31.10
CA GLY A 373 -18.18 -0.14 -30.01
C GLY A 373 -18.47 -1.43 -29.25
N LEU A 374 -19.04 -1.32 -28.05
CA LEU A 374 -19.37 -2.48 -27.20
C LEU A 374 -20.29 -3.50 -27.89
N ALA A 375 -21.29 -3.04 -28.65
CA ALA A 375 -22.21 -3.93 -29.37
C ALA A 375 -21.50 -4.71 -30.48
N GLU A 376 -20.58 -4.06 -31.19
CA GLU A 376 -19.74 -4.72 -32.18
C GLU A 376 -18.78 -5.71 -31.50
N CYS A 377 -18.23 -5.35 -30.34
CA CYS A 377 -17.39 -6.21 -29.53
C CYS A 377 -18.11 -7.51 -29.14
N ALA A 378 -19.37 -7.40 -28.69
CA ALA A 378 -20.22 -8.55 -28.39
C ALA A 378 -20.43 -9.46 -29.61
N GLN A 379 -20.71 -8.89 -30.78
CA GLN A 379 -20.89 -9.65 -32.02
C GLN A 379 -19.60 -10.35 -32.47
N ARG A 380 -18.46 -9.65 -32.40
CA ARG A 380 -17.14 -10.22 -32.75
C ARG A 380 -16.79 -11.37 -31.80
N CYS A 381 -17.02 -11.19 -30.50
CA CYS A 381 -16.77 -12.24 -29.51
C CYS A 381 -17.71 -13.45 -29.69
N GLN A 382 -19.00 -13.23 -29.96
CA GLN A 382 -19.96 -14.32 -30.22
C GLN A 382 -19.51 -15.21 -31.38
N ARG A 383 -19.05 -14.59 -32.48
CA ARG A 383 -18.58 -15.29 -33.70
C ARG A 383 -17.24 -16.00 -33.52
N ASN A 384 -16.40 -15.51 -32.61
CA ASN A 384 -15.10 -16.11 -32.34
C ASN A 384 -15.23 -17.15 -31.21
N CYS A 385 -15.21 -18.45 -31.55
CA CYS A 385 -15.35 -19.52 -30.56
C CYS A 385 -14.22 -19.59 -29.52
N SER A 386 -13.09 -18.93 -29.76
CA SER A 386 -12.01 -18.82 -28.78
C SER A 386 -12.19 -17.65 -27.81
N CYS A 387 -13.11 -16.72 -28.09
CA CYS A 387 -13.39 -15.58 -27.22
C CYS A 387 -14.12 -16.03 -25.96
N THR A 388 -13.61 -15.63 -24.80
CA THR A 388 -14.14 -16.01 -23.48
C THR A 388 -14.69 -14.84 -22.68
N ALA A 389 -14.28 -13.61 -22.97
CA ALA A 389 -14.87 -12.41 -22.41
C ALA A 389 -14.60 -11.18 -23.28
N TYR A 390 -15.37 -10.10 -23.06
CA TYR A 390 -15.10 -8.79 -23.65
C TYR A 390 -15.48 -7.63 -22.72
N ALA A 391 -14.92 -6.44 -22.98
CA ALA A 391 -15.20 -5.21 -22.24
C ALA A 391 -15.00 -3.97 -23.14
N ASN A 392 -15.38 -2.79 -22.64
CA ASN A 392 -14.93 -1.53 -23.23
C ASN A 392 -13.42 -1.34 -22.98
N ALA A 393 -12.73 -0.65 -23.88
CA ALA A 393 -11.31 -0.29 -23.69
C ALA A 393 -11.14 1.11 -23.08
N ASN A 394 -12.10 2.01 -23.31
CA ASN A 394 -12.02 3.41 -22.93
C ASN A 394 -13.40 3.96 -22.56
N LEU A 395 -13.63 4.14 -21.26
CA LEU A 395 -14.86 4.65 -20.66
C LEU A 395 -15.06 6.16 -20.84
N SER A 396 -14.00 6.93 -21.08
CA SER A 396 -14.10 8.37 -21.41
C SER A 396 -14.50 8.63 -22.87
N GLY A 397 -14.48 7.57 -23.71
CA GLY A 397 -14.97 7.62 -25.08
C GLY A 397 -16.48 7.92 -25.17
N ALA A 398 -16.87 8.53 -26.30
CA ALA A 398 -18.28 8.79 -26.60
C ALA A 398 -19.08 7.47 -26.62
N PRO A 399 -20.39 7.50 -26.26
CA PRO A 399 -21.23 6.31 -26.36
C PRO A 399 -21.14 5.65 -27.75
N GLY A 400 -20.94 4.33 -27.78
CA GLY A 400 -20.73 3.56 -29.01
C GLY A 400 -19.30 3.59 -29.57
N HIS A 401 -18.39 4.40 -29.02
CA HIS A 401 -16.99 4.53 -29.44
C HIS A 401 -16.04 4.41 -28.24
N ARG A 402 -16.33 3.43 -27.37
CA ARG A 402 -15.59 3.16 -26.13
C ARG A 402 -14.53 2.06 -26.27
N GLY A 403 -14.22 1.67 -27.51
CA GLY A 403 -13.30 0.59 -27.80
C GLY A 403 -13.82 -0.79 -27.41
N CYS A 404 -13.06 -1.80 -27.79
CA CYS A 404 -13.34 -3.21 -27.58
C CYS A 404 -12.07 -3.92 -27.11
N VAL A 405 -12.14 -4.59 -25.97
CA VAL A 405 -11.12 -5.56 -25.53
C VAL A 405 -11.76 -6.93 -25.50
N MET A 406 -11.13 -7.92 -26.14
CA MET A 406 -11.59 -9.31 -26.15
C MET A 406 -10.49 -10.23 -25.62
N TRP A 407 -10.86 -11.11 -24.69
CA TRP A 407 -9.98 -12.14 -24.14
C TRP A 407 -10.26 -13.48 -24.79
N GLY A 408 -9.20 -14.27 -24.95
CA GLY A 408 -9.27 -15.69 -25.26
C GLY A 408 -8.67 -16.53 -24.13
N GLY A 409 -9.01 -17.82 -24.10
CA GLY A 409 -8.48 -18.73 -23.07
C GLY A 409 -9.02 -18.43 -21.67
N ALA A 410 -8.22 -18.71 -20.64
CA ALA A 410 -8.62 -18.51 -19.25
C ALA A 410 -8.44 -17.04 -18.83
N LEU A 411 -9.35 -16.56 -17.98
CA LEU A 411 -9.29 -15.19 -17.47
C LEU A 411 -8.48 -15.18 -16.17
N GLU A 412 -7.35 -14.48 -16.14
CA GLU A 412 -6.42 -14.49 -15.00
C GLU A 412 -6.34 -13.13 -14.28
N ASP A 413 -5.93 -13.17 -13.02
CA ASP A 413 -5.76 -11.97 -12.17
C ASP A 413 -7.00 -11.07 -12.08
N LEU A 414 -8.17 -11.72 -11.98
CA LEU A 414 -9.46 -11.08 -11.84
C LEU A 414 -9.75 -10.71 -10.38
N ARG A 415 -10.19 -9.46 -10.16
CA ARG A 415 -10.75 -9.03 -8.87
C ARG A 415 -11.94 -8.11 -9.09
N VAL A 416 -12.77 -7.97 -8.06
CA VAL A 416 -13.86 -6.99 -8.02
C VAL A 416 -13.62 -5.95 -6.94
N PHE A 417 -14.21 -4.77 -7.13
CA PHE A 417 -14.26 -3.71 -6.13
C PHE A 417 -15.71 -3.41 -5.74
N PRO A 418 -15.98 -2.90 -4.52
CA PRO A 418 -17.34 -2.56 -4.12
C PRO A 418 -17.97 -1.41 -4.92
N ASN A 419 -17.18 -0.37 -5.23
CA ASN A 419 -17.67 0.90 -5.82
C ASN A 419 -16.72 1.43 -6.92
N PHE A 420 -15.93 0.55 -7.53
CA PHE A 420 -14.91 0.90 -8.53
C PHE A 420 -14.82 -0.21 -9.59
N GLY A 421 -14.04 -0.03 -10.65
CA GLY A 421 -13.85 -1.01 -11.72
C GLY A 421 -14.84 -0.84 -12.86
N GLN A 422 -14.78 -1.76 -13.82
CA GLN A 422 -15.56 -1.67 -15.03
C GLN A 422 -16.33 -2.97 -15.33
N ASP A 423 -17.26 -2.86 -16.28
CA ASP A 423 -18.08 -3.98 -16.73
C ASP A 423 -17.27 -4.94 -17.61
N LEU A 424 -17.27 -6.22 -17.23
CA LEU A 424 -16.71 -7.33 -17.99
C LEU A 424 -17.85 -8.30 -18.38
N TYR A 425 -17.91 -8.68 -19.65
CA TYR A 425 -18.92 -9.61 -20.16
C TYR A 425 -18.28 -10.97 -20.39
N VAL A 426 -18.61 -11.96 -19.55
CA VAL A 426 -18.02 -13.30 -19.58
C VAL A 426 -18.93 -14.25 -20.36
N ARG A 427 -18.35 -14.98 -21.33
CA ARG A 427 -19.08 -15.93 -22.18
C ARG A 427 -19.45 -17.21 -21.43
N LEU A 428 -20.73 -17.53 -21.42
CA LEU A 428 -21.34 -18.71 -20.80
C LEU A 428 -22.24 -19.45 -21.77
N ALA A 429 -22.49 -20.73 -21.48
CA ALA A 429 -23.52 -21.50 -22.14
C ALA A 429 -24.91 -20.96 -21.78
N ALA A 430 -25.89 -21.12 -22.67
CA ALA A 430 -27.26 -20.64 -22.46
C ALA A 430 -27.86 -21.07 -21.11
N ALA A 431 -27.63 -22.33 -20.71
CA ALA A 431 -28.15 -22.90 -19.47
C ALA A 431 -27.68 -22.15 -18.20
N ASP A 432 -26.48 -21.55 -18.23
CA ASP A 432 -25.90 -20.88 -17.07
C ASP A 432 -26.32 -19.39 -16.97
N LEU A 433 -26.91 -18.83 -18.05
CA LEU A 433 -27.39 -17.44 -18.09
C LEU A 433 -28.72 -17.25 -17.34
N ASP A 434 -29.54 -18.30 -17.24
CA ASP A 434 -30.84 -18.27 -16.53
C ASP A 434 -30.71 -18.70 -15.06
N ALA A 435 -29.59 -19.34 -14.69
CA ALA A 435 -29.25 -19.69 -13.32
C ALA A 435 -28.89 -18.42 -12.54
N ALA A 436 -29.89 -17.66 -12.09
CA ALA A 436 -29.70 -16.48 -11.26
C ALA A 436 -28.82 -16.82 -10.03
N PRO A 437 -27.96 -15.89 -9.54
CA PRO A 437 -27.17 -16.14 -8.35
C PRO A 437 -28.13 -16.48 -7.21
N SER A 438 -27.98 -17.67 -6.64
CA SER A 438 -28.80 -18.16 -5.56
C SER A 438 -28.55 -17.31 -4.31
N LYS A 439 -29.27 -16.20 -4.18
CA LYS A 439 -29.45 -15.46 -2.90
C LYS A 439 -30.00 -16.37 -1.77
N SER A 440 -30.34 -17.61 -2.08
CA SER A 440 -30.79 -18.68 -1.19
C SER A 440 -29.75 -19.07 -0.13
N GLU A 441 -28.46 -19.15 -0.48
CA GLU A 441 -27.48 -19.72 0.45
C GLU A 441 -27.14 -18.78 1.62
N LYS A 442 -27.04 -17.47 1.36
CA LYS A 442 -26.86 -16.44 2.42
C LYS A 442 -28.09 -16.32 3.32
N LYS A 443 -29.31 -16.48 2.77
CA LYS A 443 -30.54 -16.50 3.58
C LYS A 443 -30.63 -17.75 4.45
N ALA A 444 -30.26 -18.92 3.92
CA ALA A 444 -30.27 -20.17 4.68
C ALA A 444 -29.32 -20.13 5.89
N HIS A 445 -28.10 -19.62 5.72
CA HIS A 445 -27.13 -19.49 6.82
C HIS A 445 -27.58 -18.50 7.90
N VAL A 446 -28.18 -17.36 7.51
CA VAL A 446 -28.73 -16.39 8.48
C VAL A 446 -29.93 -16.97 9.23
N ILE A 447 -30.82 -17.70 8.53
CA ILE A 447 -31.96 -18.37 9.16
C ILE A 447 -31.50 -19.44 10.14
N ILE A 448 -30.50 -20.25 9.79
CA ILE A 448 -29.93 -21.27 10.68
C ILE A 448 -29.26 -20.62 11.90
N ALA A 449 -28.47 -19.57 11.71
CA ALA A 449 -27.82 -18.85 12.82
C ALA A 449 -28.85 -18.26 13.80
N VAL A 450 -29.89 -17.60 13.28
CA VAL A 450 -30.98 -17.04 14.09
C VAL A 450 -31.75 -18.14 14.81
N ALA A 451 -32.05 -19.26 14.15
CA ALA A 451 -32.72 -20.40 14.76
C ALA A 451 -31.89 -21.01 15.91
N VAL A 452 -30.58 -21.19 15.71
CA VAL A 452 -29.66 -21.70 16.74
C VAL A 452 -29.57 -20.75 17.94
N SER A 453 -29.49 -19.43 17.69
CA SER A 453 -29.48 -18.43 18.77
C SER A 453 -30.79 -18.43 19.58
N ILE A 454 -31.94 -18.55 18.92
CA ILE A 454 -33.25 -18.62 19.58
C ILE A 454 -33.37 -19.90 20.41
N CYS A 455 -32.94 -21.06 19.87
CA CYS A 455 -32.93 -22.33 20.59
C CYS A 455 -32.02 -22.29 21.81
N ALA A 456 -30.82 -21.70 21.70
CA ALA A 456 -29.90 -21.53 22.82
C ALA A 456 -30.50 -20.64 23.93
N LEU A 457 -31.12 -19.52 23.54
CA LEU A 457 -31.76 -18.61 24.50
C LEU A 457 -32.94 -19.28 25.22
N ALA A 458 -33.76 -20.04 24.48
CA ALA A 458 -34.87 -20.80 25.06
C ALA A 458 -34.39 -21.87 26.04
N ALA A 459 -33.30 -22.57 25.73
CA ALA A 459 -32.69 -23.56 26.62
C ALA A 459 -32.16 -22.90 27.91
N ILE A 460 -31.53 -21.73 27.82
CA ILE A 460 -31.07 -20.97 28.99
C ILE A 460 -32.25 -20.54 29.87
N ILE A 461 -33.33 -20.01 29.28
CA ILE A 461 -34.53 -19.61 30.02
C ILE A 461 -35.18 -20.81 30.71
N ALA A 462 -35.25 -21.96 30.04
CA ALA A 462 -35.78 -23.19 30.63
C ALA A 462 -34.92 -23.68 31.81
N LEU A 463 -33.59 -23.59 31.70
CA LEU A 463 -32.67 -23.92 32.77
C LEU A 463 -32.83 -22.96 33.96
N VAL A 464 -32.90 -21.65 33.73
CA VAL A 464 -33.12 -20.65 34.78
C VAL A 464 -34.47 -20.86 35.46
N GLY A 465 -35.53 -21.11 34.68
CA GLY A 465 -36.86 -21.44 35.19
C GLY A 465 -36.87 -22.71 36.04
N PHE A 466 -36.15 -23.76 35.61
CA PHE A 466 -35.99 -25.00 36.36
C PHE A 466 -35.24 -24.79 37.68
N PHE A 467 -34.15 -24.01 37.67
CA PHE A 467 -33.40 -23.65 38.88
C PHE A 467 -34.24 -22.82 39.84
N TRP A 468 -35.01 -21.84 39.33
CA TRP A 468 -35.94 -21.04 40.15
C TRP A 468 -37.06 -21.89 40.73
N TRP A 469 -37.63 -22.82 39.97
CA TRP A 469 -38.64 -23.76 40.45
C TRP A 469 -38.12 -24.70 41.53
N ARG A 470 -36.90 -25.24 41.35
CA ARG A 470 -36.22 -26.02 42.41
C ARG A 470 -35.98 -25.19 43.66
N ARG A 471 -35.51 -23.94 43.53
CA ARG A 471 -35.24 -23.03 44.65
C ARG A 471 -36.52 -22.70 45.44
N LYS A 472 -37.65 -22.56 44.75
CA LYS A 472 -38.98 -22.35 45.37
C LYS A 472 -39.51 -23.61 46.07
N ARG A 473 -39.29 -24.80 45.52
CA ARG A 473 -39.62 -26.08 46.18
C ARG A 473 -38.78 -26.36 47.43
N THR A 474 -37.50 -25.97 47.46
CA THR A 474 -36.66 -26.08 48.66
C THR A 474 -37.02 -25.07 49.75
N ARG A 475 -37.56 -23.88 49.40
CA ARG A 475 -38.02 -22.87 50.38
C ARG A 475 -39.42 -23.17 50.97
N ALA A 476 -40.23 -24.00 50.32
CA ALA A 476 -41.53 -24.43 50.84
C ALA A 476 -41.45 -25.58 51.86
N ARG A 477 -40.24 -26.05 52.23
CA ARG A 477 -40.05 -27.24 53.09
C ARG A 477 -39.24 -27.00 54.36
N GLN A 478 -39.00 -25.75 54.76
CA GLN A 478 -38.35 -25.42 56.03
C GLN A 478 -39.08 -24.29 56.75
N SER A 479 -40.12 -24.67 57.49
CA SER A 479 -40.57 -23.99 58.70
C SER A 479 -40.29 -24.96 59.86
N GLY A 480 -39.42 -24.57 60.81
CA GLY A 480 -39.14 -25.31 62.05
C GLY A 480 -37.70 -25.81 62.17
N ALA A 481 -36.83 -25.01 62.80
CA ALA A 481 -35.45 -25.33 63.21
C ALA A 481 -35.43 -26.09 64.57
N PRO A 482 -34.29 -26.39 65.25
CA PRO A 482 -32.87 -26.22 64.89
C PRO A 482 -31.90 -27.39 65.30
N SER A 483 -30.64 -27.22 64.92
CA SER A 483 -29.41 -27.47 65.72
C SER A 483 -28.44 -28.63 65.34
N LYS A 484 -27.16 -28.23 65.38
CA LYS A 484 -25.91 -28.96 65.72
C LYS A 484 -25.25 -29.94 64.74
N TRP A 485 -24.09 -29.45 64.26
CA TRP A 485 -22.72 -29.95 64.45
C TRP A 485 -22.25 -31.26 63.79
N SER A 486 -21.05 -31.14 63.20
CA SER A 486 -20.08 -32.17 62.77
C SER A 486 -20.53 -32.97 61.54
N GLY A 487 -19.73 -33.13 60.48
CA GLY A 487 -18.29 -33.04 60.36
C GLY A 487 -17.81 -34.34 59.70
N VAL A 488 -16.92 -34.19 58.71
CA VAL A 488 -15.92 -35.21 58.31
C VAL A 488 -16.40 -36.27 57.29
N LEU A 489 -16.06 -35.95 56.03
CA LEU A 489 -15.11 -36.67 55.15
C LEU A 489 -15.56 -37.80 54.20
N HIS A 490 -14.86 -37.74 53.06
CA HIS A 490 -14.44 -38.80 52.13
C HIS A 490 -15.26 -39.06 50.85
N SER A 491 -14.67 -38.53 49.77
CA SER A 491 -14.09 -39.29 48.66
C SER A 491 -15.03 -39.89 47.62
N ARG A 492 -14.86 -39.43 46.37
CA ARG A 492 -14.63 -40.32 45.22
C ARG A 492 -14.05 -39.56 44.03
N THR A 493 -12.82 -39.95 43.70
CA THR A 493 -12.24 -40.16 42.36
C THR A 493 -13.20 -40.20 41.18
N LEU A 494 -12.80 -39.62 40.04
CA LEU A 494 -12.43 -40.35 38.81
C LEU A 494 -11.78 -39.42 37.75
N THR A 495 -10.79 -39.98 37.07
CA THR A 495 -9.86 -39.56 36.01
C THR A 495 -10.52 -38.95 34.75
N SER A 496 -9.87 -38.11 33.90
CA SER A 496 -8.66 -38.39 33.10
C SER A 496 -8.14 -37.12 32.35
N GLU A 497 -6.81 -36.92 32.42
CA GLU A 497 -5.79 -36.41 31.46
C GLU A 497 -6.02 -35.11 30.65
N GLY A 498 -5.08 -34.14 30.58
CA GLY A 498 -3.71 -34.08 31.08
C GLY A 498 -3.04 -32.69 30.96
N THR A 499 -2.15 -32.42 31.93
CA THR A 499 -0.91 -31.60 31.94
C THR A 499 -0.89 -30.13 31.49
N SER A 500 -0.70 -29.19 32.44
CA SER A 500 0.62 -28.64 32.79
C SER A 500 0.57 -27.85 34.13
N HIS A 501 1.69 -27.81 34.84
CA HIS A 501 1.85 -27.45 36.24
C HIS A 501 1.67 -25.96 36.59
N GLY A 502 0.89 -25.71 37.65
CA GLY A 502 0.93 -24.48 38.46
C GLY A 502 0.19 -24.75 39.76
N ALA A 503 0.86 -24.63 40.91
CA ALA A 503 0.28 -24.90 42.22
C ALA A 503 -0.83 -23.88 42.52
N ASP A 504 -2.10 -24.30 42.41
CA ASP A 504 -3.23 -23.48 42.86
C ASP A 504 -3.17 -23.39 44.39
N LEU A 505 -2.82 -22.20 44.87
CA LEU A 505 -3.00 -21.80 46.26
C LEU A 505 -4.50 -21.75 46.52
N ASP A 506 -5.01 -22.66 47.37
CA ASP A 506 -6.38 -22.64 47.88
C ASP A 506 -6.59 -21.33 48.67
N LEU A 507 -7.02 -20.28 47.97
CA LEU A 507 -7.39 -19.01 48.56
C LEU A 507 -8.86 -19.07 48.97
N PRO A 508 -9.21 -18.82 50.24
CA PRO A 508 -10.59 -18.73 50.65
C PRO A 508 -11.27 -17.57 49.90
N ILE A 509 -12.33 -17.89 49.16
CA ILE A 509 -13.18 -16.90 48.48
C ILE A 509 -14.16 -16.36 49.52
N TYR A 510 -14.09 -15.06 49.80
CA TYR A 510 -15.06 -14.35 50.63
C TYR A 510 -16.03 -13.58 49.75
N ASP A 511 -17.30 -13.53 50.17
CA ASP A 511 -18.27 -12.67 49.50
C ASP A 511 -17.98 -11.18 49.79
N LEU A 512 -18.45 -10.32 48.88
CA LEU A 512 -18.23 -8.88 48.95
C LEU A 512 -18.81 -8.26 50.23
N GLU A 513 -19.89 -8.85 50.76
CA GLU A 513 -20.54 -8.39 51.98
C GLU A 513 -19.66 -8.61 53.21
N THR A 514 -19.01 -9.78 53.31
CA THR A 514 -18.02 -10.09 54.34
C THR A 514 -16.82 -9.13 54.25
N ILE A 515 -16.32 -8.86 53.05
CA ILE A 515 -15.19 -7.94 52.83
C ILE A 515 -15.58 -6.49 53.17
N ALA A 516 -16.78 -6.07 52.78
CA ALA A 516 -17.31 -4.74 53.10
C ALA A 516 -17.49 -4.59 54.62
N GLU A 517 -18.07 -5.56 55.32
CA GLU A 517 -18.20 -5.50 56.78
C GLU A 517 -16.83 -5.44 57.46
N ALA A 518 -15.88 -6.26 57.00
CA ALA A 518 -14.52 -6.33 57.53
C ALA A 518 -13.72 -5.02 57.37
N THR A 519 -14.04 -4.22 56.35
CA THR A 519 -13.41 -2.92 56.05
C THR A 519 -14.27 -1.71 56.42
N GLN A 520 -15.42 -1.92 57.08
CA GLN A 520 -16.45 -0.89 57.33
C GLN A 520 -16.87 -0.15 56.05
N GLY A 521 -17.27 -0.90 55.03
CA GLY A 521 -17.72 -0.38 53.75
C GLY A 521 -16.63 0.33 52.96
N PHE A 522 -15.38 -0.13 53.05
CA PHE A 522 -14.22 0.52 52.42
C PHE A 522 -14.02 1.97 52.91
N SER A 523 -14.20 2.21 54.22
CA SER A 523 -14.01 3.53 54.84
C SER A 523 -12.61 4.09 54.56
N ALA A 524 -12.52 5.38 54.27
CA ALA A 524 -11.26 6.09 54.05
C ALA A 524 -10.32 6.01 55.27
N ASP A 525 -10.89 5.95 56.47
CA ASP A 525 -10.14 5.82 57.74
C ASP A 525 -9.40 4.48 57.85
N ASN A 526 -9.85 3.48 57.09
CA ASN A 526 -9.22 2.15 57.03
C ASN A 526 -8.30 2.00 55.81
N LYS A 527 -8.12 3.03 54.98
CA LYS A 527 -7.23 2.97 53.82
C LYS A 527 -5.78 3.06 54.25
N LEU A 528 -4.98 2.05 53.91
CA LEU A 528 -3.55 1.99 54.20
C LEU A 528 -2.70 2.65 53.11
N GLY A 529 -3.20 2.73 51.87
CA GLY A 529 -2.52 3.34 50.74
C GLY A 529 -3.20 3.01 49.41
N GLU A 530 -2.72 3.60 48.31
CA GLU A 530 -3.17 3.31 46.94
C GLU A 530 -1.99 3.37 45.97
N GLY A 531 -1.90 2.39 45.09
CA GLY A 531 -0.89 2.32 44.03
C GLY A 531 -1.50 1.85 42.71
N GLY A 532 -0.65 1.50 41.72
CA GLY A 532 -1.09 1.12 40.37
C GLY A 532 -2.00 -0.11 40.26
N TYR A 533 -2.24 -0.83 41.37
CA TYR A 533 -3.13 -1.99 41.46
C TYR A 533 -4.36 -1.74 42.35
N GLY A 534 -4.59 -0.49 42.78
CA GLY A 534 -5.77 -0.08 43.55
C GLY A 534 -5.52 0.22 45.03
N PRO A 535 -6.57 0.62 45.77
CA PRO A 535 -6.50 0.96 47.19
C PRO A 535 -6.43 -0.28 48.09
N VAL A 536 -5.65 -0.18 49.16
CA VAL A 536 -5.48 -1.24 50.18
C VAL A 536 -6.14 -0.79 51.49
N TYR A 537 -6.94 -1.66 52.10
CA TYR A 537 -7.68 -1.37 53.33
C TYR A 537 -7.27 -2.30 54.49
N LYS A 538 -7.29 -1.77 55.71
CA LYS A 538 -7.16 -2.49 56.97
C LYS A 538 -8.47 -3.19 57.32
N VAL A 539 -8.38 -4.44 57.75
CA VAL A 539 -9.52 -5.24 58.25
C VAL A 539 -9.61 -5.17 59.77
N LEU A 540 -10.80 -4.93 60.31
CA LEU A 540 -11.02 -4.65 61.73
C LEU A 540 -11.51 -5.84 62.59
N LYS A 541 -11.75 -7.03 62.01
CA LYS A 541 -12.21 -8.22 62.77
C LYS A 541 -11.10 -9.27 62.96
N PHE A 542 -10.64 -9.39 64.20
CA PHE A 542 -9.81 -10.50 64.70
C PHE A 542 -10.67 -11.74 64.98
N GLN A 543 -10.55 -12.79 64.16
CA GLN A 543 -10.69 -14.17 64.62
C GLN A 543 -9.35 -14.88 64.46
N LYS A 544 -8.86 -15.44 65.57
CA LYS A 544 -7.56 -16.08 65.74
C LYS A 544 -7.42 -17.31 64.84
N GLN A 545 -6.91 -17.14 63.62
CA GLN A 545 -6.26 -18.24 62.89
C GLN A 545 -5.25 -17.76 61.84
N PHE A 546 -4.54 -16.67 62.14
CA PHE A 546 -3.62 -16.01 61.22
C PHE A 546 -2.18 -15.96 61.75
N ILE A 547 -1.68 -17.03 62.38
CA ILE A 547 -0.24 -17.21 62.64
C ILE A 547 0.07 -18.72 62.61
N SER A 548 0.21 -19.32 61.42
CA SER A 548 0.97 -20.57 61.26
C SER A 548 1.40 -20.90 59.84
N SER A 549 0.94 -20.20 58.79
CA SER A 549 1.35 -20.49 57.41
C SER A 549 2.49 -19.62 56.88
N PHE A 550 3.00 -18.65 57.66
CA PHE A 550 4.08 -17.76 57.21
C PHE A 550 5.51 -18.27 57.53
N GLU A 551 5.66 -19.45 58.13
CA GLU A 551 6.95 -19.97 58.60
C GLU A 551 7.47 -21.22 57.89
N ALA A 552 6.92 -21.55 56.71
CA ALA A 552 7.41 -22.65 55.86
C ALA A 552 7.73 -22.21 54.43
N SER A 553 8.50 -21.12 54.28
CA SER A 553 9.44 -20.96 53.15
C SER A 553 10.51 -19.91 53.51
N GLY A 554 11.39 -20.26 54.44
CA GLY A 554 12.57 -19.43 54.71
C GLY A 554 13.55 -19.48 53.52
N ASN A 555 13.75 -18.36 52.81
CA ASN A 555 15.02 -17.61 52.89
C ASN A 555 15.06 -16.32 52.04
N ARG A 556 15.17 -15.20 52.78
CA ARG A 556 16.14 -14.10 52.61
C ARG A 556 16.13 -13.24 51.32
N HIS A 557 15.35 -12.15 51.32
CA HIS A 557 15.85 -10.75 51.43
C HIS A 557 14.70 -9.74 51.26
N PHE A 558 14.03 -9.35 52.36
CA PHE A 558 13.38 -8.04 52.45
C PHE A 558 14.10 -7.25 53.55
N ARG A 559 14.82 -6.20 53.15
CA ARG A 559 15.29 -5.17 54.07
C ARG A 559 14.12 -4.24 54.39
N SER A 560 13.95 -4.03 55.69
CA SER A 560 13.21 -2.97 56.36
C SER A 560 13.19 -1.64 55.61
N CYS A 561 12.01 -1.01 55.56
CA CYS A 561 11.89 0.44 55.72
C CYS A 561 10.89 0.73 56.85
N LYS A 562 11.42 1.44 57.84
CA LYS A 562 10.80 1.95 59.07
C LYS A 562 9.73 3.02 58.79
N GLU A 563 8.87 3.15 59.78
CA GLU A 563 7.99 4.28 60.14
C GLU A 563 8.42 5.67 59.63
N VAL A 564 7.43 6.43 59.12
CA VAL A 564 6.98 7.71 59.68
C VAL A 564 5.46 7.75 59.62
#